data_AF-A0A933JZS7-F1
#
_entry.id   AF-A0A933JZS7-F1
#
_cell.length_a   1.000
_cell.length_b   1.000
_cell.length_c   1.000
_cell.angle_alpha   90.00
_cell.angle_beta   90.00
_cell.angle_gamma   90.00
#
_symmetry.space_group_name_H-M   'P 1'
#
loop_
_entity.id
_entity.type
_entity.pdbx_description
1 polymer ?
#
loop_
_entity_poly.entity_id
_entity_poly.type
_entity_poly.pdbx_seq_one_letter_code
_entity_poly.pdbx_strand_id
1 'polypeptide(L)'
;MRIRVTLDTGLDHPAFYSAETDSITIAAQWFYARDPRTGGAVSAEQFRLHASHMIEHELAHMAFARKVGLAEYRRGSGALPLWVLEGVAEWAAGGVLSFTPGSEEIKALFEDGCMPPARMESAMRVTNGAKDPKANQQAYVQAYFMAKSLLSLRPEPARGLEQFVGFARDALRAGGSVEAALAGRYGLTPEQFDRRWRSLLETDVVRASRPVLSSFAASHSRPAVRGR
;
A
#
# COMPACT_ATOMS: atom_id res chain seq x y z
N MET A 1 -6.24 7.90 25.17
CA MET A 1 -5.98 6.61 24.48
C MET A 1 -4.62 6.11 24.95
N ARG A 2 -4.50 4.88 25.45
CA ARG A 2 -3.21 4.29 25.81
C ARG A 2 -2.85 3.26 24.74
N ILE A 3 -1.98 3.64 23.80
CA ILE A 3 -1.44 2.70 22.82
C ILE A 3 -0.38 1.87 23.55
N ARG A 4 -0.47 0.55 23.47
CA ARG A 4 0.59 -0.34 23.93
C ARG A 4 1.47 -0.67 22.73
N VAL A 5 2.70 -0.18 22.76
CA VAL A 5 3.76 -0.60 21.83
C VAL A 5 4.61 -1.64 22.54
N THR A 6 4.67 -2.85 21.99
CA THR A 6 5.51 -3.95 22.52
C THR A 6 6.63 -4.26 21.55
N LEU A 7 7.86 -4.40 22.06
CA LEU A 7 8.95 -4.97 21.28
C LEU A 7 9.00 -6.47 21.53
N ASP A 8 9.09 -7.26 20.46
CA ASP A 8 9.19 -8.72 20.53
C ASP A 8 10.20 -9.27 19.51
N THR A 9 10.59 -10.53 19.64
CA THR A 9 11.51 -11.23 18.73
C THR A 9 10.90 -12.51 18.16
N GLY A 10 11.39 -13.00 17.02
CA GLY A 10 10.90 -14.24 16.40
C GLY A 10 9.61 -14.10 15.59
N LEU A 11 9.24 -12.86 15.25
CA LEU A 11 8.11 -12.52 14.39
C LEU A 11 8.50 -12.49 12.91
N ASP A 12 7.61 -12.99 12.06
CA ASP A 12 7.79 -13.04 10.60
C ASP A 12 7.61 -11.68 9.91
N HIS A 13 7.14 -10.65 10.63
CA HIS A 13 6.84 -9.32 10.11
C HIS A 13 7.50 -8.24 10.98
N PRO A 14 7.89 -7.09 10.38
CA PRO A 14 8.54 -6.00 11.11
C PRO A 14 7.62 -5.36 12.14
N ALA A 15 6.31 -5.26 11.87
CA ALA A 15 5.34 -4.79 12.82
C ALA A 15 3.95 -5.36 12.51
N PHE A 16 3.03 -5.27 13.47
CA PHE A 16 1.60 -5.48 13.23
C PHE A 16 0.74 -4.82 14.32
N TYR A 17 -0.45 -4.36 13.91
CA TYR A 17 -1.54 -3.99 14.81
C TYR A 17 -2.44 -5.20 15.11
N SER A 18 -2.70 -5.45 16.40
CA SER A 18 -3.71 -6.40 16.86
C SER A 18 -4.99 -5.67 17.25
N ALA A 19 -6.05 -5.88 16.48
CA ALA A 19 -7.39 -5.36 16.81
C ALA A 19 -8.02 -6.03 18.04
N GLU A 20 -7.52 -7.19 18.47
CA GLU A 20 -8.00 -7.90 19.66
C GLU A 20 -7.51 -7.24 20.96
N THR A 21 -6.21 -6.95 21.01
CA THR A 21 -5.53 -6.40 22.19
C THR A 21 -5.32 -4.88 22.10
N ASP A 22 -5.68 -4.28 20.97
CA ASP A 22 -5.49 -2.85 20.66
C ASP A 22 -4.03 -2.40 20.87
N SER A 23 -3.11 -3.24 20.40
CA SER A 23 -1.66 -3.07 20.57
C SER A 23 -0.94 -3.09 19.23
N ILE A 24 0.18 -2.36 19.17
CA ILE A 24 1.12 -2.42 18.07
C ILE A 24 2.34 -3.20 18.56
N THR A 25 2.71 -4.25 17.84
CA THR A 25 3.93 -5.01 18.13
C THR A 25 4.97 -4.64 17.07
N ILE A 26 6.17 -4.30 17.53
CA ILE A 26 7.33 -4.03 16.69
C ILE A 26 8.32 -5.19 16.88
N ALA A 27 8.69 -5.84 15.79
CA ALA A 27 9.61 -6.97 15.81
C ALA A 27 11.06 -6.47 15.82
N ALA A 28 11.66 -6.46 17.00
CA ALA A 28 12.98 -5.89 17.26
C ALA A 28 14.05 -6.37 16.27
N GLN A 29 14.06 -7.66 15.91
CA GLN A 29 15.03 -8.26 14.99
C GLN A 29 15.04 -7.64 13.58
N TRP A 30 13.93 -7.04 13.14
CA TRP A 30 13.85 -6.37 11.84
C TRP A 30 14.48 -4.97 11.85
N PHE A 31 14.67 -4.39 13.03
CA PHE A 31 15.27 -3.06 13.20
C PHE A 31 16.69 -3.15 13.77
N TYR A 32 17.05 -4.21 14.48
CA TYR A 32 18.39 -4.38 15.05
C TYR A 32 19.41 -5.09 14.13
N ALA A 33 19.03 -5.40 12.89
CA ALA A 33 19.89 -6.15 11.97
C ALA A 33 20.37 -5.32 10.79
N ARG A 34 21.52 -5.73 10.26
CA ARG A 34 22.17 -5.27 9.03
C ARG A 34 21.15 -5.01 7.90
N ASP A 35 21.45 -4.04 7.04
CA ASP A 35 20.61 -3.75 5.87
C ASP A 35 20.43 -5.06 5.09
N PRO A 36 19.18 -5.56 4.94
CA PRO A 36 18.93 -6.85 4.31
C PRO A 36 19.37 -6.91 2.84
N ARG A 37 19.61 -5.76 2.21
CA ARG A 37 20.10 -5.64 0.83
C ARG A 37 21.62 -5.73 0.73
N THR A 38 22.35 -5.17 1.69
CA THR A 38 23.82 -5.04 1.63
C THR A 38 24.54 -5.95 2.62
N GLY A 39 23.84 -6.50 3.62
CA GLY A 39 24.44 -7.17 4.77
C GLY A 39 25.32 -6.25 5.63
N GLY A 40 25.33 -4.94 5.35
CA GLY A 40 26.09 -3.90 6.04
C GLY A 40 25.32 -3.29 7.21
N ALA A 41 25.97 -2.48 8.02
CA ALA A 41 25.31 -1.81 9.15
C ALA A 41 24.30 -0.76 8.67
N VAL A 42 23.07 -0.79 9.21
CA VAL A 42 22.07 0.27 9.00
C VAL A 42 22.51 1.50 9.79
N SER A 43 22.50 2.69 9.18
CA SER A 43 22.81 3.92 9.92
C SER A 43 21.74 4.22 10.98
N ALA A 44 22.11 4.91 12.06
CA ALA A 44 21.14 5.30 13.09
C ALA A 44 19.99 6.17 12.52
N GLU A 45 20.25 6.93 11.45
CA GLU A 45 19.24 7.72 10.76
C GLU A 45 18.27 6.84 9.96
N GLN A 46 18.79 5.90 9.16
CA GLN A 46 17.98 4.94 8.41
C GLN A 46 17.11 4.09 9.34
N PHE A 47 17.67 3.67 10.47
CA PHE A 47 16.92 2.97 11.53
C PHE A 47 15.73 3.81 12.02
N ARG A 48 15.96 5.08 12.38
CA ARG A 48 14.90 5.96 12.91
C ARG A 48 13.80 6.19 11.89
N LEU A 49 14.17 6.44 10.63
CA LEU A 49 13.20 6.63 9.55
C LEU A 49 12.35 5.37 9.37
N HIS A 50 12.97 4.19 9.33
CA HIS A 50 12.24 2.94 9.18
C HIS A 50 11.34 2.63 10.38
N ALA A 51 11.84 2.79 11.60
CA ALA A 51 11.05 2.57 12.81
C ALA A 51 9.86 3.54 12.89
N SER A 52 10.07 4.83 12.58
CA SER A 52 8.99 5.82 12.52
C SER A 52 7.94 5.45 11.48
N HIS A 53 8.35 5.10 10.25
CA HIS A 53 7.43 4.67 9.19
C HIS A 53 6.57 3.49 9.64
N MET A 54 7.20 2.45 10.21
CA MET A 54 6.47 1.26 10.66
C MET A 54 5.49 1.55 11.80
N ILE A 55 5.89 2.41 12.75
CA ILE A 55 4.98 2.84 13.83
C ILE A 55 3.79 3.61 13.24
N GLU A 56 4.03 4.55 12.33
CA GLU A 56 2.97 5.33 11.69
C GLU A 56 2.04 4.47 10.84
N HIS A 57 2.58 3.49 10.12
CA HIS A 57 1.83 2.49 9.35
C HIS A 57 0.88 1.70 10.23
N GLU A 58 1.37 1.14 11.34
CA GLU A 58 0.52 0.37 12.27
C GLU A 58 -0.47 1.25 13.03
N LEU A 59 -0.11 2.49 13.36
CA LEU A 59 -1.04 3.46 13.93
C LEU A 59 -2.18 3.80 12.95
N ALA A 60 -1.89 3.84 11.64
CA ALA A 60 -2.90 4.05 10.62
C ALA A 60 -3.89 2.89 10.54
N HIS A 61 -3.42 1.64 10.63
CA HIS A 61 -4.30 0.45 10.74
C HIS A 61 -5.23 0.55 11.95
N MET A 62 -4.71 0.91 13.12
CA MET A 62 -5.51 1.11 14.33
C MET A 62 -6.54 2.24 14.17
N ALA A 63 -6.12 3.40 13.65
CA ALA A 63 -7.00 4.55 13.45
C ALA A 63 -8.12 4.22 12.46
N PHE A 64 -7.79 3.51 11.39
CA PHE A 64 -8.72 3.03 10.38
C PHE A 64 -9.71 2.02 10.95
N ALA A 65 -9.24 1.00 11.68
CA ALA A 65 -10.07 -0.01 12.32
C ALA A 65 -11.11 0.61 13.26
N ARG A 66 -10.70 1.61 14.07
CA ARG A 66 -11.62 2.34 14.95
C ARG A 66 -12.62 3.22 14.20
N LYS A 67 -12.19 3.89 13.13
CA LYS A 67 -13.08 4.75 12.33
C LYS A 67 -14.10 3.94 11.55
N VAL A 68 -13.74 2.77 11.02
CA VAL A 68 -14.69 1.87 10.33
C VAL A 68 -15.61 1.18 11.34
N GLY A 69 -15.05 0.78 12.49
CA GLY A 69 -15.69 0.00 13.55
C GLY A 69 -14.95 -1.32 13.72
N LEU A 70 -14.55 -1.71 14.94
CA LEU A 70 -13.72 -2.91 15.15
C LEU A 70 -14.41 -4.20 14.68
N ALA A 71 -15.74 -4.30 14.87
CA ALA A 71 -16.51 -5.45 14.42
C ALA A 71 -16.58 -5.50 12.88
N GLU A 72 -16.83 -4.37 12.22
CA GLU A 72 -16.76 -4.24 10.76
C GLU A 72 -15.36 -4.52 10.23
N TYR A 73 -14.31 -4.02 10.88
CA TYR A 73 -12.92 -4.22 10.46
C TYR A 73 -12.53 -5.69 10.57
N ARG A 74 -12.89 -6.40 11.65
CA ARG A 74 -12.62 -7.84 11.81
C ARG A 74 -13.40 -8.72 10.82
N ARG A 75 -14.67 -8.39 10.56
CA ARG A 75 -15.45 -9.04 9.48
C ARG A 75 -14.89 -8.68 8.10
N GLY A 76 -14.36 -7.47 8.00
CA GLY A 76 -13.91 -6.83 6.79
C GLY A 76 -12.47 -7.16 6.39
N SER A 77 -11.60 -7.61 7.29
CA SER A 77 -10.21 -7.92 6.97
C SER A 77 -10.06 -9.08 6.00
N GLY A 78 -11.09 -9.94 5.88
CA GLY A 78 -11.22 -10.93 4.81
C GLY A 78 -12.07 -10.47 3.61
N ALA A 79 -12.83 -9.38 3.73
CA ALA A 79 -13.75 -8.89 2.70
C ALA A 79 -13.22 -7.68 1.92
N LEU A 80 -12.39 -6.83 2.53
CA LEU A 80 -11.65 -5.79 1.85
C LEU A 80 -10.37 -6.38 1.27
N PRO A 81 -10.03 -6.03 0.02
CA PRO A 81 -8.73 -6.36 -0.53
C PRO A 81 -7.59 -5.76 0.32
N LEU A 82 -6.51 -6.50 0.52
CA LEU A 82 -5.34 -6.06 1.28
C LEU A 82 -4.76 -4.75 0.75
N TRP A 83 -4.81 -4.51 -0.57
CA TRP A 83 -4.32 -3.24 -1.11
C TRP A 83 -5.07 -2.02 -0.55
N VAL A 84 -6.34 -2.16 -0.14
CA VAL A 84 -7.11 -1.08 0.49
C VAL A 84 -6.56 -0.81 1.89
N LEU A 85 -6.30 -1.87 2.66
CA LEU A 85 -5.83 -1.78 4.04
C LEU A 85 -4.38 -1.29 4.09
N GLU A 86 -3.49 -1.94 3.36
CA GLU A 86 -2.08 -1.57 3.32
C GLU A 86 -1.86 -0.24 2.62
N GLY A 87 -2.64 0.08 1.57
CA GLY A 87 -2.48 1.32 0.83
C GLY A 87 -2.77 2.57 1.65
N VAL A 88 -3.81 2.55 2.49
CA VAL A 88 -4.09 3.70 3.38
C VAL A 88 -3.08 3.82 4.52
N ALA A 89 -2.58 2.68 5.01
CA ALA A 89 -1.54 2.67 6.04
C ALA A 89 -0.22 3.25 5.50
N GLU A 90 0.21 2.81 4.31
CA GLU A 90 1.38 3.36 3.62
C GLU A 90 1.20 4.86 3.32
N TRP A 91 0.00 5.28 2.86
CA TRP A 91 -0.25 6.70 2.61
C TRP A 91 -0.16 7.55 3.87
N ALA A 92 -0.74 7.06 4.98
CA ALA A 92 -0.74 7.77 6.25
C ALA A 92 0.66 7.85 6.88
N ALA A 93 1.51 6.85 6.63
CA ALA A 93 2.91 6.81 7.06
C ALA A 93 3.87 7.67 6.21
N GLY A 94 3.34 8.58 5.38
CA GLY A 94 4.16 9.45 4.52
C GLY A 94 4.53 8.85 3.16
N GLY A 95 4.05 7.64 2.87
CA GLY A 95 4.24 6.94 1.61
C GLY A 95 5.41 5.96 1.64
N VAL A 96 5.48 5.12 0.61
CA VAL A 96 6.46 4.02 0.59
C VAL A 96 7.89 4.55 0.43
N LEU A 97 8.05 5.81 0.00
CA LEU A 97 9.32 6.51 -0.24
C LEU A 97 10.15 6.74 1.03
N SER A 98 9.55 6.66 2.21
CA SER A 98 10.28 6.67 3.49
C SER A 98 11.27 5.51 3.59
N PHE A 99 10.97 4.42 2.87
CA PHE A 99 11.73 3.16 2.88
C PHE A 99 12.19 2.72 1.48
N THR A 100 11.56 3.20 0.40
CA THR A 100 12.02 2.90 -0.95
C THR A 100 13.27 3.74 -1.27
N PRO A 101 14.31 3.15 -1.85
CA PRO A 101 14.49 3.57 -3.23
C PRO A 101 15.91 3.97 -3.57
N GLY A 102 16.32 5.17 -3.98
CA GLY A 102 15.51 6.24 -4.53
C GLY A 102 14.85 5.84 -5.84
N SER A 103 14.59 6.81 -6.69
CA SER A 103 13.68 6.65 -7.82
C SER A 103 14.02 5.56 -8.83
N GLU A 104 15.31 5.27 -9.07
CA GLU A 104 15.73 4.23 -10.02
C GLU A 104 15.39 2.82 -9.55
N GLU A 105 15.59 2.53 -8.25
CA GLU A 105 15.22 1.23 -7.68
C GLU A 105 13.69 1.04 -7.68
N ILE A 106 12.89 2.12 -7.54
CA ILE A 106 11.43 2.03 -7.71
C ILE A 106 11.08 1.74 -9.18
N LYS A 107 11.73 2.41 -10.15
CA LYS A 107 11.53 2.09 -11.58
C LYS A 107 11.82 0.61 -11.86
N ALA A 108 12.88 0.06 -11.27
CA ALA A 108 13.25 -1.35 -11.41
C ALA A 108 12.19 -2.33 -10.87
N LEU A 109 11.36 -1.90 -9.90
CA LEU A 109 10.20 -2.69 -9.45
C LEU A 109 9.11 -2.80 -10.52
N PHE A 110 9.06 -1.89 -11.49
CA PHE A 110 8.01 -1.78 -12.50
C PHE A 110 8.50 -2.02 -13.95
N GLU A 111 9.71 -2.53 -14.14
CA GLU A 111 10.26 -2.86 -15.47
C GLU A 111 9.35 -3.82 -16.24
N ASP A 112 8.77 -4.79 -15.56
CA ASP A 112 7.83 -5.77 -16.13
C ASP A 112 6.37 -5.26 -16.11
N GLY A 113 6.16 -3.98 -15.82
CA GLY A 113 4.86 -3.36 -15.64
C GLY A 113 4.27 -3.56 -14.24
N CYS A 114 3.02 -3.14 -14.05
CA CYS A 114 2.34 -3.26 -12.77
C CYS A 114 1.73 -4.65 -12.55
N MET A 115 1.74 -5.07 -11.29
CA MET A 115 1.14 -6.29 -10.79
C MET A 115 -0.40 -6.23 -10.85
N PRO A 116 -1.08 -7.28 -11.37
CA PRO A 116 -2.54 -7.39 -11.30
C PRO A 116 -3.06 -7.51 -9.86
N PRO A 117 -4.29 -7.02 -9.54
CA PRO A 117 -4.81 -7.03 -8.17
C PRO A 117 -4.77 -8.39 -7.45
N ALA A 118 -5.15 -9.47 -8.12
CA ALA A 118 -5.11 -10.82 -7.54
C ALA A 118 -3.69 -11.27 -7.15
N ARG A 119 -2.68 -10.84 -7.91
CA ARG A 119 -1.27 -11.12 -7.60
C ARG A 119 -0.76 -10.22 -6.47
N MET A 120 -1.26 -8.98 -6.36
CA MET A 120 -0.94 -8.10 -5.23
C MET A 120 -1.41 -8.72 -3.91
N GLU A 121 -2.65 -9.21 -3.87
CA GLU A 121 -3.17 -9.91 -2.69
C GLU A 121 -2.27 -11.07 -2.28
N SER A 122 -1.84 -11.88 -3.26
CA SER A 122 -0.96 -13.02 -3.01
C SER A 122 0.43 -12.60 -2.53
N ALA A 123 0.98 -11.49 -3.05
CA ALA A 123 2.29 -10.98 -2.67
C ALA A 123 2.30 -10.34 -1.26
N MET A 124 1.18 -9.70 -0.88
CA MET A 124 1.01 -9.10 0.46
C MET A 124 0.66 -10.13 1.53
N ARG A 125 -0.03 -11.22 1.15
CA ARG A 125 -0.38 -12.28 2.09
C ARG A 125 0.87 -13.02 2.59
N VAL A 126 0.81 -13.38 3.85
CA VAL A 126 1.80 -14.27 4.48
C VAL A 126 1.17 -15.66 4.45
N THR A 127 1.37 -16.39 3.36
CA THR A 127 0.92 -17.77 3.25
C THR A 127 2.14 -18.67 3.18
N ASN A 128 2.49 -19.29 4.31
CA ASN A 128 3.46 -20.40 4.42
C ASN A 128 4.76 -20.21 3.62
N GLY A 129 5.68 -19.39 4.13
CA GLY A 129 7.04 -19.27 3.60
C GLY A 129 7.58 -17.83 3.58
N ALA A 130 8.84 -17.68 3.18
CA ALA A 130 9.44 -16.37 2.95
C ALA A 130 8.80 -15.72 1.71
N LYS A 131 8.31 -14.49 1.85
CA LYS A 131 7.78 -13.69 0.74
C LYS A 131 8.87 -13.40 -0.28
N ASP A 132 8.52 -13.35 -1.57
CA ASP A 132 9.37 -12.71 -2.58
C ASP A 132 9.47 -11.21 -2.21
N PRO A 133 10.66 -10.73 -1.81
CA PRO A 133 10.81 -9.36 -1.33
C PRO A 133 10.50 -8.32 -2.41
N LYS A 134 10.84 -8.61 -3.69
CA LYS A 134 10.60 -7.70 -4.82
C LYS A 134 9.11 -7.61 -5.10
N ALA A 135 8.42 -8.74 -5.19
CA ALA A 135 6.98 -8.78 -5.44
C ALA A 135 6.19 -8.13 -4.29
N ASN A 136 6.56 -8.40 -3.03
CA ASN A 136 5.94 -7.77 -1.87
C ASN A 136 6.13 -6.24 -1.91
N GLN A 137 7.36 -5.76 -2.11
CA GLN A 137 7.63 -4.33 -2.19
C GLN A 137 6.85 -3.64 -3.33
N GLN A 138 6.82 -4.25 -4.53
CA GLN A 138 6.04 -3.74 -5.66
C GLN A 138 4.55 -3.63 -5.30
N ALA A 139 4.00 -4.62 -4.61
CA ALA A 139 2.60 -4.63 -4.21
C ALA A 139 2.27 -3.50 -3.23
N TYR A 140 3.11 -3.24 -2.21
CA TYR A 140 2.93 -2.12 -1.28
C TYR A 140 3.05 -0.76 -1.97
N VAL A 141 4.01 -0.59 -2.90
CA VAL A 141 4.11 0.65 -3.71
C VAL A 141 2.85 0.88 -4.52
N GLN A 142 2.31 -0.16 -5.19
CA GLN A 142 1.04 -0.02 -5.92
C GLN A 142 -0.13 0.32 -5.00
N ALA A 143 -0.24 -0.32 -3.84
CA ALA A 143 -1.31 -0.05 -2.88
C ALA A 143 -1.31 1.41 -2.43
N TYR A 144 -0.13 1.96 -2.12
CA TYR A 144 0.04 3.37 -1.82
C TYR A 144 -0.49 4.28 -2.93
N PHE A 145 -0.11 4.04 -4.19
CA PHE A 145 -0.57 4.88 -5.30
C PHE A 145 -2.06 4.74 -5.57
N MET A 146 -2.62 3.55 -5.39
CA MET A 146 -4.07 3.32 -5.47
C MET A 146 -4.80 4.09 -4.37
N ALA A 147 -4.33 4.06 -3.13
CA ALA A 147 -4.92 4.82 -2.03
C ALA A 147 -4.77 6.34 -2.22
N LYS A 148 -3.58 6.80 -2.61
CA LYS A 148 -3.30 8.20 -2.97
C LYS A 148 -4.24 8.69 -4.07
N SER A 149 -4.49 7.86 -5.08
CA SER A 149 -5.43 8.15 -6.17
C SER A 149 -6.84 8.41 -5.63
N LEU A 150 -7.36 7.54 -4.76
CA LEU A 150 -8.67 7.73 -4.14
C LEU A 150 -8.75 9.00 -3.30
N LEU A 151 -7.71 9.25 -2.50
CA LEU A 151 -7.61 10.41 -1.62
C LEU A 151 -7.50 11.73 -2.39
N SER A 152 -6.97 11.69 -3.61
CA SER A 152 -6.88 12.85 -4.51
C SER A 152 -8.19 13.20 -5.23
N LEU A 153 -9.23 12.37 -5.14
CA LEU A 153 -10.49 12.59 -5.86
C LEU A 153 -11.35 13.72 -5.27
N ARG A 154 -11.00 14.24 -4.09
CA ARG A 154 -11.71 15.36 -3.47
C ARG A 154 -10.72 16.43 -3.00
N PRO A 155 -11.07 17.71 -3.18
CA PRO A 155 -10.14 18.82 -2.97
C PRO A 155 -9.89 19.19 -1.50
N GLU A 156 -10.52 18.52 -0.52
CA GLU A 156 -10.35 18.80 0.91
C GLU A 156 -9.32 17.84 1.55
N PRO A 157 -8.05 18.24 1.72
CA PRO A 157 -7.00 17.35 2.21
C PRO A 157 -7.19 17.00 3.69
N ALA A 158 -7.79 17.92 4.46
CA ALA A 158 -8.03 17.77 5.89
C ALA A 158 -8.93 16.58 6.26
N ARG A 159 -9.61 15.97 5.28
CA ARG A 159 -10.54 14.85 5.49
C ARG A 159 -10.14 13.56 4.77
N GLY A 160 -8.88 13.44 4.31
CA GLY A 160 -8.42 12.27 3.54
C GLY A 160 -8.79 10.94 4.18
N LEU A 161 -8.41 10.71 5.45
CA LEU A 161 -8.73 9.46 6.16
C LEU A 161 -10.25 9.21 6.27
N GLU A 162 -11.06 10.25 6.44
CA GLU A 162 -12.52 10.11 6.52
C GLU A 162 -13.13 9.72 5.17
N GLN A 163 -12.60 10.27 4.08
CA GLN A 163 -13.00 9.90 2.73
C GLN A 163 -12.69 8.44 2.44
N PHE A 164 -11.49 7.99 2.84
CA PHE A 164 -11.06 6.61 2.66
C PHE A 164 -11.88 5.64 3.51
N VAL A 165 -12.20 6.00 4.76
CA VAL A 165 -13.13 5.24 5.62
C VAL A 165 -14.52 5.14 5.00
N GLY A 166 -15.00 6.22 4.38
CA GLY A 166 -16.26 6.20 3.64
C GLY A 166 -16.24 5.22 2.48
N PHE A 167 -15.17 5.25 1.67
CA PHE A 167 -14.97 4.28 0.59
C PHE A 167 -14.93 2.83 1.10
N ALA A 168 -14.17 2.56 2.15
CA ALA A 168 -14.07 1.23 2.73
C ALA A 168 -15.42 0.71 3.25
N ARG A 169 -16.22 1.58 3.86
CA ARG A 169 -17.58 1.22 4.30
C ARG A 169 -18.50 0.90 3.13
N ASP A 170 -18.39 1.64 2.04
CA ASP A 170 -19.18 1.37 0.84
C ASP A 170 -18.78 0.01 0.21
N ALA A 171 -17.47 -0.28 0.16
CA ALA A 171 -16.97 -1.58 -0.29
C ALA A 171 -17.46 -2.73 0.61
N LEU A 172 -17.40 -2.57 1.93
CA LEU A 172 -17.91 -3.57 2.88
C LEU A 172 -19.41 -3.83 2.71
N ARG A 173 -20.22 -2.77 2.52
CA ARG A 173 -21.66 -2.90 2.25
C ARG A 173 -21.95 -3.62 0.93
N ALA A 174 -21.07 -3.48 -0.04
CA ALA A 174 -21.12 -4.17 -1.33
C ALA A 174 -20.45 -5.56 -1.29
N GLY A 175 -20.33 -6.18 -0.11
CA GLY A 175 -19.75 -7.53 0.03
C GLY A 175 -18.26 -7.61 -0.29
N GLY A 176 -17.53 -6.50 -0.15
CA GLY A 176 -16.10 -6.41 -0.49
C GLY A 176 -15.80 -5.91 -1.90
N SER A 177 -16.81 -5.63 -2.72
CA SER A 177 -16.59 -5.14 -4.09
C SER A 177 -16.07 -3.71 -4.11
N VAL A 178 -14.80 -3.58 -4.52
CA VAL A 178 -14.15 -2.29 -4.81
C VAL A 178 -14.82 -1.61 -5.99
N GLU A 179 -15.21 -2.37 -7.01
CA GLU A 179 -15.83 -1.86 -8.23
C GLU A 179 -17.16 -1.17 -7.93
N ALA A 180 -18.00 -1.81 -7.10
CA ALA A 180 -19.26 -1.22 -6.65
C ALA A 180 -19.02 0.05 -5.81
N ALA A 181 -18.01 0.06 -4.94
CA ALA A 181 -17.67 1.23 -4.14
C ALA A 181 -17.12 2.40 -5.00
N LEU A 182 -16.29 2.10 -6.00
CA LEU A 182 -15.78 3.08 -6.97
C LEU A 182 -16.92 3.71 -7.76
N ALA A 183 -17.82 2.88 -8.30
CA ALA A 183 -18.97 3.32 -9.06
C ALA A 183 -19.93 4.16 -8.19
N GLY A 184 -20.28 3.67 -7.01
CA GLY A 184 -21.24 4.33 -6.13
C GLY A 184 -20.73 5.65 -5.52
N ARG A 185 -19.47 5.68 -5.08
CA ARG A 185 -18.92 6.84 -4.35
C ARG A 185 -18.30 7.90 -5.24
N TYR A 186 -17.66 7.46 -6.32
CA TYR A 186 -16.85 8.32 -7.18
C TYR A 186 -17.34 8.37 -8.63
N GLY A 187 -18.32 7.55 -9.01
CA GLY A 187 -18.77 7.45 -10.40
C GLY A 187 -17.67 6.94 -11.33
N LEU A 188 -16.71 6.16 -10.80
CA LEU A 188 -15.57 5.65 -11.56
C LEU A 188 -15.76 4.19 -11.95
N THR A 189 -15.37 3.85 -13.17
CA THR A 189 -15.15 2.46 -13.56
C THR A 189 -13.78 1.96 -13.07
N PRO A 190 -13.58 0.63 -12.95
CA PRO A 190 -12.27 0.07 -12.62
C PRO A 190 -11.15 0.53 -13.57
N GLU A 191 -11.44 0.67 -14.86
CA GLU A 191 -10.46 1.12 -15.87
C GLU A 191 -10.10 2.60 -15.73
N GLN A 192 -11.08 3.44 -15.36
CA GLN A 192 -10.81 4.85 -15.07
C GLN A 192 -9.95 4.99 -13.82
N PHE A 193 -10.25 4.22 -12.79
CA PHE A 193 -9.44 4.18 -11.57
C PHE A 193 -8.03 3.67 -11.86
N ASP A 194 -7.90 2.58 -12.64
CA ASP A 194 -6.63 1.98 -13.03
C ASP A 194 -5.71 2.98 -13.74
N ARG A 195 -6.23 3.66 -14.77
CA ARG A 195 -5.49 4.72 -15.47
C ARG A 195 -5.05 5.83 -14.52
N ARG A 196 -5.90 6.22 -13.57
CA ARG A 196 -5.63 7.34 -12.66
C ARG A 196 -4.46 7.04 -11.73
N TRP A 197 -4.48 5.91 -11.02
CA TRP A 197 -3.39 5.62 -10.07
C TRP A 197 -2.08 5.31 -10.79
N ARG A 198 -2.12 4.70 -11.98
CA ARG A 198 -0.92 4.48 -12.81
C ARG A 198 -0.31 5.80 -13.27
N SER A 199 -1.15 6.77 -13.65
CA SER A 199 -0.68 8.10 -14.01
C SER A 199 0.01 8.82 -12.85
N LEU A 200 -0.46 8.62 -11.60
CA LEU A 200 0.23 9.13 -10.41
C LEU A 200 1.57 8.42 -10.19
N LEU A 201 1.62 7.09 -10.29
CA LEU A 201 2.86 6.33 -10.22
C LEU A 201 3.86 6.82 -11.27
N GLU A 202 3.44 6.98 -12.52
CA GLU A 202 4.29 7.48 -13.59
C GLU A 202 4.77 8.92 -13.32
N THR A 203 3.90 9.80 -12.83
CA THR A 203 4.25 11.20 -12.57
C THR A 203 5.24 11.32 -11.42
N ASP A 204 4.94 10.69 -10.29
CA ASP A 204 5.68 10.86 -9.04
C ASP A 204 6.96 10.03 -9.01
N VAL A 205 7.01 8.91 -9.74
CA VAL A 205 8.16 7.99 -9.71
C VAL A 205 8.92 8.00 -11.03
N VAL A 206 8.25 7.95 -12.17
CA VAL A 206 8.94 7.80 -13.45
C VAL A 206 9.43 9.15 -13.98
N ARG A 207 8.57 10.17 -13.96
CA ARG A 207 8.83 11.50 -14.55
C ARG A 207 9.52 12.47 -13.62
N ALA A 208 9.16 12.51 -12.33
CA ALA A 208 9.84 13.33 -11.33
C ALA A 208 11.33 12.95 -11.18
N SER A 209 11.70 11.78 -11.70
CA SER A 209 12.95 11.10 -11.41
C SER A 209 13.95 11.00 -12.57
N ARG A 210 13.75 11.73 -13.68
CA ARG A 210 14.78 12.17 -14.67
C ARG A 210 14.12 12.69 -15.98
N PRO A 211 14.81 13.51 -16.79
CA PRO A 211 14.27 13.99 -18.05
C PRO A 211 13.98 12.82 -19.00
N VAL A 212 12.70 12.71 -19.34
CA VAL A 212 12.04 12.01 -20.46
C VAL A 212 12.75 10.75 -20.99
N LEU A 213 12.15 9.58 -20.73
CA LEU A 213 12.24 8.45 -21.67
C LEU A 213 10.87 7.76 -21.85
N SER A 214 10.43 7.80 -23.09
CA SER A 214 9.24 7.17 -23.66
C SER A 214 9.42 5.65 -23.74
N SER A 215 8.82 4.90 -22.82
CA SER A 215 8.59 3.46 -23.03
C SER A 215 7.32 2.91 -22.36
N PHE A 216 6.67 3.64 -21.45
CA PHE A 216 5.43 3.16 -20.81
C PHE A 216 4.21 3.14 -21.74
N ALA A 217 4.20 3.97 -22.80
CA ALA A 217 3.08 4.06 -23.75
C ALA A 217 3.03 2.88 -24.75
N ALA A 218 4.06 2.05 -24.85
CA ALA A 218 4.15 1.03 -25.90
C ALA A 218 3.31 -0.24 -25.61
N SER A 219 2.86 -0.46 -24.36
CA SER A 219 2.06 -1.64 -24.00
C SER A 219 0.56 -1.51 -24.27
N HIS A 220 0.09 -0.36 -24.77
CA HIS A 220 -1.35 -0.08 -24.96
C HIS A 220 -1.76 0.15 -26.42
N SER A 221 -0.93 -0.22 -27.39
CA SER A 221 -1.25 -0.15 -28.82
C SER A 221 -1.09 -1.51 -29.50
N ARG A 222 -2.02 -2.43 -29.27
CA ARG A 222 -2.35 -3.47 -30.25
C ARG A 222 -3.84 -3.35 -30.59
N PRO A 223 -4.22 -2.79 -31.75
CA PRO A 223 -5.55 -3.02 -32.28
C PRO A 223 -5.66 -4.48 -32.73
N ALA A 224 -6.84 -5.05 -32.51
CA ALA A 224 -7.20 -6.39 -32.90
C ALA A 224 -6.86 -6.66 -34.38
N VAL A 225 -6.19 -7.79 -34.60
CA VAL A 225 -6.08 -8.42 -35.92
C VAL A 225 -7.50 -8.65 -36.44
N ARG A 226 -7.91 -7.89 -37.46
CA ARG A 226 -9.07 -8.25 -38.28
C ARG A 226 -8.56 -9.13 -39.41
N GLY A 227 -8.90 -10.41 -39.33
CA GLY A 227 -8.71 -11.35 -40.42
C GLY A 227 -9.46 -10.91 -41.68
N ARG A 228 -8.84 -11.19 -42.82
CA ARG A 228 -9.48 -11.57 -44.06
C ARG A 228 -8.74 -12.77 -44.61
#